data_AF-A0A2A3U0V7-F1
#
_entry.id   AF-A0A2A3U0V7-F1
#
_cell.length_a   1.000
_cell.length_b   1.000
_cell.length_c   1.000
_cell.angle_alpha   90.00
_cell.angle_beta   90.00
_cell.angle_gamma   90.00
#
_symmetry.space_group_name_H-M   'P 1'
#
loop_
_entity.id
_entity.type
_entity.pdbx_description
1 polymer ?
#
loop_
_entity_poly.entity_id
_entity_poly.type
_entity_poly.pdbx_seq_one_letter_code
_entity_poly.pdbx_strand_id
1 'polypeptide(L)'
;MAFHRIFVVDFAGVGLGEAPDANRFQSVGADTLGHVAVSWPDKLNLPTLQQLGLGNIRVDHPIPGVEPIDQPSGFYGRLHVQAQDNRRATGLREMWDFTGENRTETVFASLPAAGYAVSLAGPFLSYLQTQSAAQRFQIGSNQDAFRVLYDRLYQPASGLAYVVLPDFRFAGEQQDVHAFAEALTSADHYLAQVQHDLGANDLLIVTATHADDPTVSATPTREYLPLLAYSPSRPVGHALGIRRTLADVGATVLENFGLAGHAAGHSFLNEITQ
;
A
#
# COMPACT_ATOMS: atom_id res chain seq x y z
N MET A 1 -16.54 12.53 -9.18
CA MET A 1 -16.14 11.36 -8.38
C MET A 1 -16.26 10.12 -9.23
N ALA A 2 -15.18 9.39 -9.41
CA ALA A 2 -15.15 8.16 -10.20
C ALA A 2 -15.51 6.93 -9.35
N PHE A 3 -15.08 6.93 -8.08
CA PHE A 3 -15.31 5.85 -7.13
C PHE A 3 -15.99 6.38 -5.86
N HIS A 4 -17.02 5.70 -5.38
CA HIS A 4 -17.73 6.09 -4.15
C HIS A 4 -16.92 5.74 -2.90
N ARG A 5 -16.18 4.62 -2.95
CA ARG A 5 -15.36 4.14 -1.84
C ARG A 5 -13.96 3.82 -2.34
N ILE A 6 -12.97 4.17 -1.54
CA ILE A 6 -11.59 3.78 -1.76
C ILE A 6 -11.13 2.97 -0.55
N PHE A 7 -10.58 1.80 -0.82
CA PHE A 7 -9.99 0.90 0.15
C PHE A 7 -8.48 0.89 -0.09
N VAL A 8 -7.70 1.29 0.91
CA VAL A 8 -6.24 1.30 0.83
C VAL A 8 -5.69 0.32 1.85
N VAL A 9 -5.00 -0.71 1.35
CA VAL A 9 -4.37 -1.76 2.17
C VAL A 9 -2.86 -1.53 2.13
N ASP A 10 -2.30 -1.12 3.27
CA ASP A 10 -0.89 -0.83 3.45
C ASP A 10 -0.17 -2.06 4.00
N PHE A 11 0.62 -2.68 3.12
CA PHE A 11 1.55 -3.76 3.39
C PHE A 11 2.83 -3.20 4.01
N ALA A 12 2.68 -2.40 5.06
CA ALA A 12 3.77 -1.69 5.72
C ALA A 12 4.88 -2.66 6.18
N GLY A 13 6.04 -2.60 5.49
CA GLY A 13 7.14 -3.54 5.63
C GLY A 13 7.51 -4.23 4.30
N VAL A 14 6.65 -4.20 3.28
CA VAL A 14 6.88 -4.89 1.99
C VAL A 14 7.54 -3.96 0.96
N GLY A 15 8.81 -4.23 0.64
CA GLY A 15 9.60 -3.56 -0.41
C GLY A 15 9.78 -4.37 -1.70
N LEU A 16 10.25 -3.70 -2.76
CA LEU A 16 10.46 -4.23 -4.11
C LEU A 16 11.93 -4.13 -4.58
N GLY A 17 12.89 -4.02 -3.66
CA GLY A 17 14.29 -3.77 -4.00
C GLY A 17 14.72 -2.33 -3.72
N GLU A 18 16.02 -2.17 -3.49
CA GLU A 18 16.64 -0.92 -3.06
C GLU A 18 16.24 0.28 -3.93
N ALA A 19 15.98 1.42 -3.26
CA ALA A 19 15.75 2.68 -3.94
C ALA A 19 17.09 3.32 -4.37
N PRO A 20 17.09 4.29 -5.30
CA PRO A 20 18.32 4.91 -5.80
C PRO A 20 19.18 5.60 -4.71
N ASP A 21 18.58 5.91 -3.55
CA ASP A 21 19.23 6.57 -2.42
C ASP A 21 19.49 5.63 -1.23
N ALA A 22 19.40 4.32 -1.43
CA ALA A 22 19.55 3.30 -0.38
C ALA A 22 20.90 3.34 0.35
N ASN A 23 21.97 3.80 -0.33
CA ASN A 23 23.29 4.00 0.24
C ASN A 23 23.31 4.99 1.41
N ARG A 24 22.38 5.95 1.46
CA ARG A 24 22.27 6.93 2.55
C ARG A 24 21.67 6.32 3.82
N PHE A 25 21.04 5.14 3.71
CA PHE A 25 20.27 4.49 4.77
C PHE A 25 20.78 3.08 5.09
N GLN A 26 22.04 2.78 4.74
CA GLN A 26 22.65 1.46 4.96
C GLN A 26 21.82 0.30 4.37
N SER A 27 21.05 0.58 3.32
CA SER A 27 20.09 -0.35 2.73
C SER A 27 20.55 -0.88 1.36
N VAL A 28 21.85 -0.75 1.04
CA VAL A 28 22.37 -1.25 -0.25
C VAL A 28 22.20 -2.76 -0.31
N GLY A 29 21.60 -3.24 -1.38
CA GLY A 29 21.26 -4.64 -1.61
C GLY A 29 19.97 -5.09 -0.95
N ALA A 30 19.21 -4.21 -0.27
CA ALA A 30 17.91 -4.58 0.28
C ALA A 30 16.94 -4.95 -0.84
N ASP A 31 16.21 -6.05 -0.65
CA ASP A 31 15.19 -6.55 -1.56
C ASP A 31 14.19 -7.42 -0.79
N THR A 32 13.26 -6.78 -0.08
CA THR A 32 12.33 -7.48 0.81
C THR A 32 11.61 -8.63 0.10
N LEU A 33 10.82 -8.35 -0.96
CA LEU A 33 10.05 -9.39 -1.64
C LEU A 33 10.94 -10.41 -2.35
N GLY A 34 12.05 -9.99 -2.95
CA GLY A 34 12.95 -10.91 -3.65
C GLY A 34 13.63 -11.88 -2.67
N HIS A 35 14.19 -11.37 -1.58
CA HIS A 35 14.86 -12.18 -0.57
C HIS A 35 13.90 -13.10 0.18
N VAL A 36 12.69 -12.61 0.51
CA VAL A 36 11.65 -13.46 1.11
C VAL A 36 11.27 -14.59 0.16
N ALA A 37 11.01 -14.30 -1.12
CA ALA A 37 10.64 -15.30 -2.10
C ALA A 37 11.75 -16.33 -2.39
N VAL A 38 13.02 -15.92 -2.39
CA VAL A 38 14.19 -16.83 -2.57
C VAL A 38 14.40 -17.73 -1.36
N SER A 39 14.15 -17.22 -0.15
CA SER A 39 14.37 -17.95 1.09
C SER A 39 13.21 -18.87 1.47
N TRP A 40 12.04 -18.68 0.86
CA TRP A 40 10.88 -19.54 1.06
C TRP A 40 11.16 -20.92 0.45
N PRO A 41 10.96 -22.04 1.20
CA PRO A 41 11.34 -23.36 0.73
C PRO A 41 10.54 -23.83 -0.49
N ASP A 42 9.29 -23.37 -0.60
CA ASP A 42 8.43 -23.60 -1.76
C ASP A 42 8.44 -22.39 -2.69
N LYS A 43 7.78 -22.48 -3.85
CA LYS A 43 7.51 -21.27 -4.65
C LYS A 43 6.49 -20.41 -3.92
N LEU A 44 6.84 -19.14 -3.68
CA LEU A 44 5.91 -18.18 -3.10
C LEU A 44 4.67 -18.08 -4.01
N ASN A 45 3.48 -18.35 -3.46
CA ASN A 45 2.25 -18.45 -4.22
C ASN A 45 1.30 -17.32 -3.81
N LEU A 46 1.32 -16.24 -4.59
CA LEU A 46 0.49 -15.04 -4.36
C LEU A 46 -0.41 -14.79 -5.58
N PRO A 47 -1.38 -15.68 -5.87
CA PRO A 47 -2.16 -15.63 -7.10
C PRO A 47 -2.97 -14.33 -7.22
N THR A 48 -3.45 -13.78 -6.11
CA THR A 48 -4.25 -12.55 -6.11
C THR A 48 -3.39 -11.34 -6.48
N LEU A 49 -2.24 -11.19 -5.81
CA LEU A 49 -1.27 -10.14 -6.09
C LEU A 49 -0.65 -10.30 -7.49
N GLN A 50 -0.42 -11.54 -7.95
CA GLN A 50 -0.01 -11.81 -9.32
C GLN A 50 -1.04 -11.30 -10.32
N GLN A 51 -2.32 -11.62 -10.10
CA GLN A 51 -3.41 -11.16 -10.96
C GLN A 51 -3.57 -9.63 -10.93
N LEU A 52 -3.27 -8.99 -9.81
CA LEU A 52 -3.19 -7.52 -9.70
C LEU A 52 -2.01 -6.90 -10.44
N GLY A 53 -1.02 -7.69 -10.86
CA GLY A 53 0.15 -7.24 -11.59
C GLY A 53 1.42 -7.07 -10.75
N LEU A 54 1.51 -7.64 -9.55
CA LEU A 54 2.72 -7.57 -8.70
C LEU A 54 3.97 -8.07 -9.45
N GLY A 55 3.85 -9.23 -10.13
CA GLY A 55 4.94 -9.80 -10.93
C GLY A 55 5.36 -8.90 -12.10
N ASN A 56 4.44 -8.10 -12.64
CA ASN A 56 4.70 -7.19 -13.75
C ASN A 56 5.53 -5.95 -13.37
N ILE A 57 5.69 -5.65 -12.07
CA ILE A 57 6.46 -4.48 -11.63
C ILE A 57 7.97 -4.69 -11.80
N ARG A 58 8.47 -5.92 -11.60
CA ARG A 58 9.91 -6.23 -11.52
C ARG A 58 10.35 -7.18 -12.64
N VAL A 59 10.39 -6.69 -13.88
CA VAL A 59 10.75 -7.52 -15.05
C VAL A 59 12.21 -8.00 -14.99
N ASP A 60 13.14 -7.14 -14.56
CA ASP A 60 14.58 -7.48 -14.54
C ASP A 60 15.02 -8.29 -13.32
N HIS A 61 14.21 -8.25 -12.25
CA HIS A 61 14.45 -8.95 -10.98
C HIS A 61 13.14 -9.60 -10.52
N PRO A 62 12.71 -10.68 -11.19
CA PRO A 62 11.42 -11.29 -10.93
C PRO A 62 11.33 -11.85 -9.51
N ILE A 63 10.12 -11.89 -8.98
CA ILE A 63 9.81 -12.47 -7.67
C ILE A 63 9.55 -13.97 -7.90
N PRO A 64 10.40 -14.90 -7.42
CA PRO A 64 10.18 -16.33 -7.62
C PRO A 64 8.78 -16.77 -7.20
N GLY A 65 8.03 -17.37 -8.13
CA GLY A 65 6.65 -17.84 -7.89
C GLY A 65 5.54 -16.82 -8.20
N VAL A 66 5.90 -15.55 -8.45
CA VAL A 66 4.96 -14.48 -8.81
C VAL A 66 5.38 -13.87 -10.15
N GLU A 67 5.29 -14.67 -11.20
CA GLU A 67 5.74 -14.30 -12.55
C GLU A 67 4.85 -13.21 -13.18
N PRO A 68 5.38 -12.39 -14.13
CA PRO A 68 4.56 -11.47 -14.90
C PRO A 68 3.45 -12.17 -15.70
N ILE A 69 2.30 -11.51 -15.86
CA ILE A 69 1.17 -11.99 -16.66
C ILE A 69 0.78 -11.01 -17.76
N ASP A 70 0.23 -11.49 -18.87
CA ASP A 70 -0.08 -10.64 -20.03
C ASP A 70 -1.25 -9.68 -19.79
N GLN A 71 -2.24 -10.10 -18.99
CA GLN A 71 -3.47 -9.35 -18.73
C GLN A 71 -3.75 -9.25 -17.22
N PRO A 72 -3.01 -8.41 -16.49
CA PRO A 72 -3.31 -8.14 -15.10
C PRO A 72 -4.64 -7.40 -14.98
N SER A 73 -5.40 -7.73 -13.93
CA SER A 73 -6.66 -7.04 -13.63
C SER A 73 -6.42 -5.69 -12.94
N GLY A 74 -5.26 -5.52 -12.30
CA GLY A 74 -4.86 -4.29 -11.63
C GLY A 74 -3.93 -3.43 -12.46
N PHE A 75 -3.95 -2.12 -12.20
CA PHE A 75 -2.93 -1.18 -12.61
C PHE A 75 -1.76 -1.28 -11.64
N TYR A 76 -0.53 -1.32 -12.13
CA TYR A 76 0.62 -1.69 -11.31
C TYR A 76 1.82 -0.77 -11.54
N GLY A 77 2.57 -0.50 -10.48
CA GLY A 77 3.77 0.32 -10.54
C GLY A 77 4.53 0.28 -9.22
N ARG A 78 5.44 1.23 -9.04
CA ARG A 78 6.20 1.36 -7.79
C ARG A 78 6.25 2.80 -7.32
N LEU A 79 6.30 2.98 -6.01
CA LEU A 79 6.43 4.26 -5.33
C LEU A 79 7.86 4.44 -4.84
N HIS A 80 8.39 5.65 -5.02
CA HIS A 80 9.65 6.08 -4.45
C HIS A 80 9.37 7.00 -3.26
N VAL A 81 10.03 6.76 -2.12
CA VAL A 81 9.96 7.66 -0.97
C VAL A 81 10.77 8.91 -1.25
N GLN A 82 10.12 10.07 -1.26
CA GLN A 82 10.79 11.35 -1.51
C GLN A 82 11.44 11.93 -0.25
N ALA A 83 10.88 11.64 0.91
CA ALA A 83 11.35 12.15 2.19
C ALA A 83 12.83 11.85 2.44
N GLN A 84 13.51 12.77 3.11
CA GLN A 84 14.95 12.70 3.37
C GLN A 84 15.32 11.83 4.59
N ASP A 85 14.33 11.39 5.37
CA ASP A 85 14.49 10.41 6.45
C ASP A 85 13.86 9.06 6.06
N ASN A 86 14.05 8.03 6.90
CA ASN A 86 13.56 6.67 6.63
C ASN A 86 12.97 6.01 7.88
N ARG A 87 12.13 6.72 8.62
CA ARG A 87 11.45 6.18 9.81
C ARG A 87 10.15 5.50 9.39
N ARG A 88 9.62 4.55 10.18
CA ARG A 88 8.33 3.90 9.91
C ARG A 88 7.18 4.91 9.69
N ALA A 89 7.21 6.03 10.42
CA ALA A 89 6.23 7.09 10.28
C ALA A 89 6.44 7.99 9.05
N THR A 90 7.61 7.95 8.41
CA THR A 90 7.95 8.82 7.29
C THR A 90 7.00 8.61 6.13
N GLY A 91 6.85 7.38 5.64
CA GLY A 91 5.98 7.13 4.47
C GLY A 91 4.50 7.28 4.79
N LEU A 92 4.07 6.99 6.03
CA LEU A 92 2.70 7.29 6.49
C LEU A 92 2.37 8.77 6.35
N ARG A 93 3.30 9.63 6.79
CA ARG A 93 3.15 11.07 6.68
C ARG A 93 3.23 11.50 5.22
N GLU A 94 4.19 10.98 4.45
CA GLU A 94 4.37 11.36 3.05
C GLU A 94 3.15 11.00 2.19
N MET A 95 2.55 9.84 2.45
CA MET A 95 1.35 9.40 1.74
C MET A 95 0.14 10.31 1.99
N TRP A 96 0.03 10.89 3.19
CA TRP A 96 -1.24 11.43 3.67
C TRP A 96 -1.23 12.92 4.03
N ASP A 97 -0.07 13.56 4.23
CA ASP A 97 -0.03 14.96 4.67
C ASP A 97 1.23 15.78 4.31
N PHE A 98 2.22 15.21 3.60
CA PHE A 98 3.35 16.02 3.13
C PHE A 98 4.07 15.46 1.91
N THR A 99 4.79 16.33 1.20
CA THR A 99 5.83 15.92 0.24
C THR A 99 6.99 16.92 0.25
N GLY A 100 8.23 16.44 0.36
CA GLY A 100 9.40 17.31 0.49
C GLY A 100 9.25 18.29 1.65
N GLU A 101 9.15 19.59 1.34
CA GLU A 101 8.94 20.67 2.31
C GLU A 101 7.46 21.10 2.44
N ASN A 102 6.60 20.66 1.53
CA ASN A 102 5.20 21.03 1.49
C ASN A 102 4.39 20.17 2.47
N ARG A 103 3.77 20.79 3.48
CA ARG A 103 2.82 20.13 4.39
C ARG A 103 1.43 20.62 4.10
N THR A 104 0.49 19.68 4.01
CA THR A 104 -0.92 19.97 3.75
C THR A 104 -1.76 19.61 4.97
N GLU A 105 -3.04 19.96 4.93
CA GLU A 105 -4.01 19.27 5.76
C GLU A 105 -4.02 17.78 5.39
N THR A 106 -4.20 16.91 6.38
CA THR A 106 -4.16 15.46 6.12
C THR A 106 -5.35 15.06 5.26
N VAL A 107 -5.19 14.03 4.41
CA VAL A 107 -6.33 13.44 3.69
C VAL A 107 -7.43 12.99 4.67
N PHE A 108 -7.01 12.50 5.84
CA PHE A 108 -7.90 12.04 6.91
C PHE A 108 -8.68 13.15 7.61
N ALA A 109 -8.27 14.41 7.47
CA ALA A 109 -9.00 15.60 7.94
C ALA A 109 -9.81 16.25 6.80
N SER A 110 -9.23 16.33 5.61
CA SER A 110 -9.87 16.92 4.42
C SER A 110 -11.15 16.17 4.01
N LEU A 111 -11.14 14.83 4.03
CA LEU A 111 -12.30 14.03 3.63
C LEU A 111 -13.50 14.20 4.59
N PRO A 112 -13.37 14.07 5.92
CA PRO A 112 -14.48 14.32 6.84
C PRO A 112 -14.99 15.77 6.79
N ALA A 113 -14.11 16.76 6.60
CA ALA A 113 -14.52 18.15 6.44
C ALA A 113 -15.43 18.36 5.21
N ALA A 114 -15.25 17.55 4.16
CA ALA A 114 -16.10 17.51 2.98
C ALA A 114 -17.31 16.56 3.10
N GLY A 115 -17.52 15.92 4.25
CA GLY A 115 -18.65 15.02 4.52
C GLY A 115 -18.43 13.56 4.10
N TYR A 116 -17.19 13.15 3.81
CA TYR A 116 -16.86 11.75 3.49
C TYR A 116 -16.40 10.98 4.72
N ALA A 117 -16.82 9.72 4.82
CA ALA A 117 -16.43 8.85 5.93
C ALA A 117 -14.95 8.44 5.80
N VAL A 118 -14.23 8.42 6.93
CA VAL A 118 -12.85 7.89 6.98
C VAL A 118 -12.73 6.87 8.09
N SER A 119 -12.26 5.68 7.74
CA SER A 119 -11.96 4.59 8.67
C SER A 119 -10.48 4.25 8.60
N LEU A 120 -9.81 4.24 9.75
CA LEU A 120 -8.39 3.94 9.88
C LEU A 120 -8.22 2.72 10.77
N ALA A 121 -7.60 1.66 10.27
CA ALA A 121 -7.22 0.50 11.08
C ALA A 121 -5.70 0.33 11.06
N GLY A 122 -5.10 0.09 12.21
CA GLY A 122 -3.67 -0.21 12.27
C GLY A 122 -3.20 -0.54 13.67
N PRO A 123 -1.93 -0.94 13.84
CA PRO A 123 -1.31 -1.01 15.14
C PRO A 123 -1.24 0.39 15.78
N PHE A 124 -0.77 0.48 17.02
CA PHE A 124 -0.57 1.77 17.65
C PHE A 124 0.48 2.59 16.87
N LEU A 125 0.01 3.55 16.09
CA LEU A 125 0.82 4.49 15.32
C LEU A 125 0.45 5.90 15.74
N SER A 126 1.37 6.63 16.38
CA SER A 126 1.09 7.95 16.95
C SER A 126 0.46 8.91 15.94
N TYR A 127 0.87 8.83 14.66
CA TYR A 127 0.25 9.63 13.60
C TYR A 127 -1.25 9.35 13.44
N LEU A 128 -1.66 8.08 13.32
CA LEU A 128 -3.08 7.72 13.22
C LEU A 128 -3.87 8.10 14.48
N GLN A 129 -3.22 8.10 15.66
CA GLN A 129 -3.85 8.52 16.91
C GLN A 129 -4.18 10.02 16.97
N THR A 130 -3.56 10.83 16.12
CA THR A 130 -3.87 12.27 16.03
C THR A 130 -5.03 12.58 15.06
N GLN A 131 -5.50 11.60 14.30
CA GLN A 131 -6.55 11.78 13.29
C GLN A 131 -7.95 11.66 13.92
N SER A 132 -8.34 12.64 14.73
CA SER A 132 -9.58 12.61 15.52
C SER A 132 -10.87 12.69 14.70
N ALA A 133 -10.79 13.20 13.47
CA ALA A 133 -11.94 13.29 12.55
C ALA A 133 -12.32 11.94 11.91
N ALA A 134 -11.45 10.93 11.99
CA ALA A 134 -11.69 9.60 11.44
C ALA A 134 -12.15 8.60 12.51
N GLN A 135 -12.91 7.59 12.08
CA GLN A 135 -13.16 6.40 12.89
C GLN A 135 -11.90 5.55 12.94
N ARG A 136 -11.41 5.22 14.14
CA ARG A 136 -10.14 4.52 14.34
C ARG A 136 -10.33 3.16 14.98
N PHE A 137 -9.63 2.17 14.47
CA PHE A 137 -9.63 0.79 14.95
C PHE A 137 -8.19 0.39 15.28
N GLN A 138 -7.93 0.06 16.54
CA GLN A 138 -6.64 -0.48 16.94
C GLN A 138 -6.66 -1.99 16.76
N ILE A 139 -5.70 -2.51 16.00
CA ILE A 139 -5.62 -3.93 15.62
C ILE A 139 -4.23 -4.48 15.93
N GLY A 140 -4.14 -5.81 16.05
CA GLY A 140 -2.89 -6.51 16.37
C GLY A 140 -2.43 -7.53 15.33
N SER A 141 -3.22 -7.79 14.29
CA SER A 141 -2.94 -8.81 13.27
C SER A 141 -3.42 -8.40 11.87
N ASN A 142 -2.91 -9.02 10.82
CA ASN A 142 -3.44 -8.85 9.46
C ASN A 142 -4.90 -9.32 9.38
N GLN A 143 -5.24 -10.41 10.06
CA GLN A 143 -6.62 -10.92 10.14
C GLN A 143 -7.58 -9.86 10.68
N ASP A 144 -7.21 -9.13 11.73
CA ASP A 144 -8.02 -8.04 12.27
C ASP A 144 -8.14 -6.85 11.30
N ALA A 145 -7.07 -6.55 10.55
CA ALA A 145 -7.11 -5.52 9.52
C ALA A 145 -8.15 -5.84 8.43
N PHE A 146 -8.11 -7.08 7.91
CA PHE A 146 -9.05 -7.54 6.91
C PHE A 146 -10.47 -7.66 7.47
N ARG A 147 -10.65 -8.03 8.73
CA ARG A 147 -11.98 -7.99 9.39
C ARG A 147 -12.58 -6.58 9.36
N VAL A 148 -11.80 -5.55 9.71
CA VAL A 148 -12.26 -4.16 9.60
C VAL A 148 -12.59 -3.80 8.15
N LEU A 149 -11.76 -4.23 7.20
CA LEU A 149 -11.98 -3.98 5.78
C LEU A 149 -13.29 -4.62 5.27
N TYR A 150 -13.56 -5.88 5.63
CA TYR A 150 -14.81 -6.58 5.32
C TYR A 150 -16.01 -5.86 5.96
N ASP A 151 -15.91 -5.45 7.22
CA ASP A 151 -16.98 -4.67 7.86
C ASP A 151 -17.29 -3.37 7.10
N ARG A 152 -16.26 -2.70 6.54
CA ARG A 152 -16.43 -1.50 5.71
C ARG A 152 -17.02 -1.81 4.34
N LEU A 153 -16.73 -2.97 3.76
CA LEU A 153 -17.36 -3.43 2.52
C LEU A 153 -18.88 -3.61 2.69
N TYR A 154 -19.33 -4.11 3.85
CA TYR A 154 -20.76 -4.29 4.17
C TYR A 154 -21.46 -3.05 4.72
N GLN A 155 -20.74 -2.00 5.10
CA GLN A 155 -21.31 -0.73 5.60
C GLN A 155 -21.06 0.39 4.59
N PRO A 156 -21.88 0.52 3.54
CA PRO A 156 -21.61 1.42 2.42
C PRO A 156 -21.77 2.89 2.85
N ALA A 157 -20.65 3.51 3.20
CA ALA A 157 -20.50 4.95 3.32
C ALA A 157 -19.45 5.41 2.30
N SER A 158 -19.75 6.50 1.57
CA SER A 158 -18.79 7.07 0.63
C SER A 158 -17.60 7.65 1.38
N GLY A 159 -16.39 7.33 0.92
CA GLY A 159 -15.16 7.79 1.54
C GLY A 159 -14.00 6.79 1.49
N LEU A 160 -13.17 6.80 2.53
CA LEU A 160 -11.89 6.09 2.59
C LEU A 160 -11.86 5.08 3.74
N ALA A 161 -11.46 3.85 3.45
CA ALA A 161 -11.01 2.89 4.44
C ALA A 161 -9.52 2.62 4.23
N TYR A 162 -8.69 2.95 5.21
CA TYR A 162 -7.25 2.72 5.19
C TYR A 162 -6.88 1.74 6.30
N VAL A 163 -6.23 0.63 5.93
CA VAL A 163 -5.80 -0.40 6.87
C VAL A 163 -4.31 -0.67 6.74
N VAL A 164 -3.60 -0.72 7.86
CA VAL A 164 -2.17 -1.04 7.93
C VAL A 164 -2.00 -2.46 8.46
N LEU A 165 -1.33 -3.31 7.70
CA LEU A 165 -1.08 -4.71 8.03
C LEU A 165 0.09 -4.83 9.02
N PRO A 166 -0.14 -5.22 10.29
CA PRO A 166 0.90 -5.19 11.32
C PRO A 166 1.90 -6.35 11.26
N ASP A 167 1.56 -7.48 10.63
CA ASP A 167 2.35 -8.72 10.76
C ASP A 167 3.71 -8.62 10.05
N PHE A 168 3.81 -7.86 8.96
CA PHE A 168 5.08 -7.63 8.25
C PHE A 168 6.11 -6.92 9.12
N ARG A 169 5.68 -5.92 9.89
CA ARG A 169 6.56 -5.24 10.85
C ARG A 169 7.13 -6.22 11.87
N PHE A 170 6.27 -7.09 12.42
CA PHE A 170 6.71 -8.04 13.44
C PHE A 170 7.71 -9.06 12.87
N ALA A 171 7.45 -9.58 11.67
CA ALA A 171 8.35 -10.48 10.97
C ALA A 171 9.69 -9.79 10.62
N GLY A 172 9.65 -8.56 10.09
CA GLY A 172 10.84 -7.77 9.79
C GLY A 172 11.68 -7.43 11.01
N GLU A 173 11.07 -7.01 12.12
CA GLU A 173 11.77 -6.71 13.38
C GLU A 173 12.42 -7.96 14.01
N GLN A 174 11.86 -9.13 13.76
CA GLN A 174 12.41 -10.42 14.21
C GLN A 174 13.38 -11.04 13.20
N GLN A 175 13.56 -10.42 12.02
CA GLN A 175 14.32 -10.96 10.91
C GLN A 175 13.86 -12.38 10.52
N ASP A 176 12.54 -12.62 10.65
CA ASP A 176 11.92 -13.92 10.40
C ASP A 176 11.32 -13.95 9.00
N VAL A 177 12.09 -14.51 8.07
CA VAL A 177 11.70 -14.64 6.66
C VAL A 177 10.49 -15.57 6.48
N HIS A 178 10.37 -16.59 7.32
CA HIS A 178 9.27 -17.56 7.23
C HIS A 178 7.96 -16.90 7.65
N ALA A 179 7.95 -16.22 8.80
CA ALA A 179 6.79 -15.47 9.27
C ALA A 179 6.38 -14.38 8.26
N PHE A 180 7.35 -13.76 7.57
CA PHE A 180 7.08 -12.76 6.55
C PHE A 180 6.35 -13.37 5.34
N ALA A 181 6.80 -14.53 4.84
CA ALA A 181 6.18 -15.24 3.73
C ALA A 181 4.78 -15.79 4.08
N GLU A 182 4.59 -16.27 5.31
CA GLU A 182 3.27 -16.67 5.83
C GLU A 182 2.31 -15.47 5.88
N ALA A 183 2.79 -14.31 6.35
CA ALA A 183 2.01 -13.07 6.39
C ALA A 183 1.62 -12.61 4.97
N LEU A 184 2.51 -12.74 3.98
CA LEU A 184 2.21 -12.44 2.56
C LEU A 184 1.14 -13.38 2.02
N THR A 185 1.28 -14.69 2.24
CA THR A 185 0.34 -15.70 1.76
C THR A 185 -1.04 -15.52 2.38
N SER A 186 -1.10 -15.23 3.68
CA SER A 186 -2.34 -14.94 4.40
C SER A 186 -3.01 -13.66 3.88
N ALA A 187 -2.24 -12.58 3.67
CA ALA A 187 -2.75 -11.34 3.12
C ALA A 187 -3.28 -11.49 1.69
N ASP A 188 -2.60 -12.26 0.83
CA ASP A 188 -3.06 -12.58 -0.52
C ASP A 188 -4.41 -13.31 -0.51
N HIS A 189 -4.56 -14.30 0.38
CA HIS A 189 -5.82 -15.03 0.54
C HIS A 189 -6.98 -14.11 0.96
N TYR A 190 -6.75 -13.20 1.90
CA TYR A 190 -7.76 -12.23 2.29
C TYR A 190 -8.07 -11.22 1.18
N LEU A 191 -7.07 -10.77 0.41
CA LEU A 191 -7.30 -9.90 -0.74
C LEU A 191 -8.21 -10.54 -1.79
N ALA A 192 -8.19 -11.86 -1.96
CA ALA A 192 -9.09 -12.54 -2.88
C ALA A 192 -10.57 -12.31 -2.52
N GLN A 193 -10.90 -12.37 -1.22
CA GLN A 193 -12.25 -12.07 -0.74
C GLN A 193 -12.60 -10.59 -0.93
N VAL A 194 -11.65 -9.68 -0.65
CA VAL A 194 -11.84 -8.24 -0.90
C VAL A 194 -12.18 -8.01 -2.37
N GLN A 195 -11.41 -8.58 -3.30
CA GLN A 195 -11.68 -8.44 -4.74
C GLN A 195 -13.06 -8.93 -5.16
N HIS A 196 -13.53 -10.03 -4.55
CA HIS A 196 -14.84 -10.59 -4.80
C HIS A 196 -15.98 -9.68 -4.32
N ASP A 197 -15.81 -9.03 -3.17
CA ASP A 197 -16.84 -8.23 -2.51
C ASP A 197 -16.88 -6.76 -2.95
N LEU A 198 -15.88 -6.28 -3.70
CA LEU A 198 -15.86 -4.93 -4.24
C LEU A 198 -17.03 -4.70 -5.22
N GLY A 199 -17.69 -3.57 -5.08
CA GLY A 199 -18.66 -3.07 -6.04
C GLY A 199 -18.01 -2.36 -7.23
N ALA A 200 -18.78 -2.17 -8.30
CA ALA A 200 -18.29 -1.52 -9.53
C ALA A 200 -17.75 -0.08 -9.33
N ASN A 201 -18.22 0.61 -8.29
CA ASN A 201 -17.82 1.99 -7.95
C ASN A 201 -16.76 2.04 -6.85
N ASP A 202 -16.11 0.92 -6.53
CA ASP A 202 -15.05 0.88 -5.53
C ASP A 202 -13.68 0.82 -6.17
N LEU A 203 -12.70 1.37 -5.46
CA LEU A 203 -11.29 1.29 -5.80
C LEU A 203 -10.54 0.62 -4.64
N LEU A 204 -9.77 -0.43 -4.95
CA LEU A 204 -8.77 -1.00 -4.07
C LEU A 204 -7.39 -0.49 -4.47
N ILE A 205 -6.63 -0.02 -3.50
CA ILE A 205 -5.20 0.29 -3.64
C ILE A 205 -4.44 -0.59 -2.66
N VAL A 206 -3.49 -1.38 -3.14
CA VAL A 206 -2.53 -2.12 -2.32
C VAL A 206 -1.17 -1.46 -2.48
N THR A 207 -0.58 -1.06 -1.37
CA THR A 207 0.68 -0.30 -1.35
C THR A 207 1.47 -0.59 -0.07
N ALA A 208 2.60 0.07 0.14
CA ALA A 208 3.31 0.06 1.41
C ALA A 208 3.74 1.49 1.80
N THR A 209 3.93 1.75 3.09
CA THR A 209 4.51 3.00 3.61
C THR A 209 6.00 2.91 3.95
N HIS A 210 6.55 1.70 4.05
CA HIS A 210 7.97 1.44 4.23
C HIS A 210 8.27 -0.02 3.88
N ALA A 211 9.56 -0.35 3.82
CA ALA A 211 10.06 -1.71 3.65
C ALA A 211 10.89 -2.14 4.86
N ASP A 212 10.89 -3.44 5.15
CA ASP A 212 11.69 -4.09 6.18
C ASP A 212 12.17 -5.44 5.63
N ASP A 213 13.26 -5.42 4.87
CA ASP A 213 13.85 -6.68 4.40
C ASP A 213 14.39 -7.47 5.60
N PRO A 214 13.82 -8.65 5.91
CA PRO A 214 14.20 -9.44 7.08
C PRO A 214 15.61 -10.04 6.99
N THR A 215 16.27 -9.96 5.83
CA THR A 215 17.59 -10.55 5.60
C THR A 215 18.75 -9.57 5.77
N VAL A 216 18.45 -8.28 5.94
CA VAL A 216 19.46 -7.23 6.17
C VAL A 216 19.33 -6.61 7.56
N SER A 217 20.38 -5.92 8.01
CA SER A 217 20.42 -5.32 9.34
C SER A 217 19.79 -3.92 9.43
N ALA A 218 19.63 -3.23 8.30
CA ALA A 218 18.99 -1.92 8.26
C ALA A 218 17.48 -2.05 8.49
N THR A 219 16.90 -1.18 9.31
CA THR A 219 15.46 -1.20 9.62
C THR A 219 14.96 0.21 9.92
N PRO A 220 13.94 0.72 9.21
CA PRO A 220 13.42 0.22 7.94
C PRO A 220 14.47 0.23 6.81
N THR A 221 14.30 -0.63 5.82
CA THR A 221 15.09 -0.58 4.58
C THR A 221 14.59 0.48 3.63
N ARG A 222 15.49 1.02 2.81
CA ARG A 222 15.20 2.03 1.80
C ARG A 222 15.00 1.37 0.43
N GLU A 223 13.74 1.09 0.11
CA GLU A 223 13.33 0.37 -1.09
C GLU A 223 12.24 1.11 -1.86
N TYR A 224 12.07 0.72 -3.13
CA TYR A 224 10.82 0.99 -3.83
C TYR A 224 9.67 0.23 -3.15
N LEU A 225 8.47 0.82 -3.15
CA LEU A 225 7.28 0.23 -2.54
C LEU A 225 6.25 -0.15 -3.62
N PRO A 226 5.45 -1.21 -3.43
CA PRO A 226 4.46 -1.61 -4.42
C PRO A 226 3.34 -0.57 -4.56
N LEU A 227 2.81 -0.47 -5.77
CA LEU A 227 1.55 0.22 -6.05
C LEU A 227 0.72 -0.66 -6.97
N LEU A 228 -0.39 -1.17 -6.45
CA LEU A 228 -1.40 -1.90 -7.21
C LEU A 228 -2.73 -1.17 -7.01
N ALA A 229 -3.49 -0.95 -8.09
CA ALA A 229 -4.81 -0.36 -8.04
C ALA A 229 -5.78 -1.24 -8.83
N TYR A 230 -6.99 -1.47 -8.30
CA TYR A 230 -7.98 -2.35 -8.91
C TYR A 230 -9.39 -1.85 -8.69
N SER A 231 -10.22 -1.97 -9.73
CA SER A 231 -11.66 -1.75 -9.63
C SER A 231 -12.39 -2.77 -10.49
N PRO A 232 -13.50 -3.36 -10.03
CA PRO A 232 -14.31 -4.25 -10.85
C PRO A 232 -14.84 -3.61 -12.15
N SER A 233 -14.99 -2.28 -12.18
CA SER A 233 -15.38 -1.55 -13.40
C SER A 233 -14.23 -1.37 -14.41
N ARG A 234 -13.01 -1.76 -14.04
CA ARG A 234 -11.78 -1.65 -14.83
C ARG A 234 -11.00 -2.98 -14.78
N PRO A 235 -11.49 -4.04 -15.45
CA PRO A 235 -10.98 -5.40 -15.29
C PRO A 235 -9.65 -5.67 -16.02
N VAL A 236 -9.11 -4.69 -16.74
CA VAL A 236 -7.82 -4.77 -17.43
C VAL A 236 -6.99 -3.57 -17.03
N GLY A 237 -5.89 -3.81 -16.33
CA GLY A 237 -4.97 -2.77 -15.90
C GLY A 237 -3.72 -2.68 -16.76
N HIS A 238 -2.92 -1.65 -16.50
CA HIS A 238 -1.65 -1.41 -17.19
C HIS A 238 -0.62 -0.79 -16.24
N ALA A 239 0.61 -0.64 -16.72
CA ALA A 239 1.70 -0.09 -15.93
C ALA A 239 1.48 1.40 -15.61
N LEU A 240 1.53 1.74 -14.34
CA LEU A 240 1.54 3.10 -13.76
C LEU A 240 2.95 3.68 -13.67
N GLY A 241 3.98 2.90 -14.03
CA GLY A 241 5.38 3.32 -13.97
C GLY A 241 5.88 3.58 -12.54
N ILE A 242 6.72 4.61 -12.39
CA ILE A 242 7.34 4.98 -11.12
C ILE A 242 6.72 6.29 -10.63
N ARG A 243 6.09 6.24 -9.46
CA ARG A 243 5.60 7.41 -8.72
C ARG A 243 6.74 7.98 -7.88
N ARG A 244 6.90 9.30 -7.91
CA ARG A 244 8.08 9.96 -7.34
C ARG A 244 7.98 10.22 -5.83
N THR A 245 6.78 10.07 -5.28
CA THR A 245 6.41 10.33 -3.88
C THR A 245 5.25 9.43 -3.49
N LEU A 246 5.18 9.04 -2.23
CA LEU A 246 4.02 8.31 -1.69
C LEU A 246 2.75 9.17 -1.70
N ALA A 247 2.92 10.50 -1.69
CA ALA A 247 1.83 11.48 -1.73
C ALA A 247 0.92 11.36 -2.97
N ASP A 248 1.37 10.67 -4.03
CA ASP A 248 0.56 10.42 -5.23
C ASP A 248 -0.68 9.56 -4.91
N VAL A 249 -0.60 8.67 -3.90
CA VAL A 249 -1.76 7.92 -3.40
C VAL A 249 -2.77 8.85 -2.74
N GLY A 250 -2.33 9.70 -1.81
CA GLY A 250 -3.19 10.69 -1.16
C GLY A 250 -3.79 11.69 -2.15
N ALA A 251 -3.02 12.13 -3.14
CA ALA A 251 -3.48 12.99 -4.22
C ALA A 251 -4.59 12.33 -5.05
N THR A 252 -4.44 11.05 -5.36
CA THR A 252 -5.45 10.27 -6.10
C THR A 252 -6.75 10.13 -5.32
N VAL A 253 -6.64 9.88 -4.01
CA VAL A 253 -7.81 9.86 -3.12
C VAL A 253 -8.51 11.22 -3.11
N LEU A 254 -7.77 12.31 -2.89
CA LEU A 254 -8.33 13.66 -2.85
C LEU A 254 -8.97 14.07 -4.18
N GLU A 255 -8.32 13.83 -5.32
CA GLU A 255 -8.89 14.15 -6.64
C GLU A 255 -10.22 13.41 -6.87
N ASN A 256 -10.30 12.11 -6.52
CA ASN A 256 -11.52 11.34 -6.68
C ASN A 256 -12.72 11.99 -5.94
N PHE A 257 -12.48 12.52 -4.74
CA PHE A 257 -13.47 13.19 -3.91
C PHE A 257 -13.62 14.69 -4.20
N GLY A 258 -12.99 15.20 -5.27
CA GLY A 258 -13.13 16.60 -5.69
C GLY A 258 -12.30 17.61 -4.88
N LEU A 259 -11.27 17.14 -4.18
CA LEU A 259 -10.43 17.91 -3.26
C LEU A 259 -8.98 18.04 -3.75
N ALA A 260 -8.76 17.97 -5.08
CA ALA A 260 -7.42 17.98 -5.68
C ALA A 260 -6.54 19.16 -5.23
N GLY A 261 -7.14 20.31 -4.90
CA GLY A 261 -6.42 21.49 -4.40
C GLY A 261 -5.74 21.30 -3.04
N HIS A 262 -6.05 20.22 -2.30
CA HIS A 262 -5.44 19.89 -1.01
C HIS A 262 -4.28 18.90 -1.15
N ALA A 263 -3.99 18.43 -2.37
CA ALA A 263 -3.02 17.36 -2.60
C ALA A 263 -1.57 17.83 -2.46
N ALA A 264 -0.76 16.99 -1.80
CA ALA A 264 0.69 17.15 -1.77
C ALA A 264 1.36 16.57 -3.03
N GLY A 265 0.87 15.43 -3.55
CA GLY A 265 1.43 14.71 -4.71
C GLY A 265 0.67 14.95 -6.03
N HIS A 266 1.00 14.12 -7.02
CA HIS A 266 0.34 14.09 -8.33
C HIS A 266 -0.55 12.86 -8.44
N SER A 267 -1.83 13.09 -8.66
CA SER A 267 -2.80 12.01 -8.80
C SER A 267 -2.58 11.20 -10.08
N PHE A 268 -2.84 9.89 -9.98
CA PHE A 268 -2.91 8.96 -11.10
C PHE A 268 -4.36 8.54 -11.42
N LEU A 269 -5.36 9.25 -10.90
CA LEU A 269 -6.78 8.91 -11.09
C LEU A 269 -7.16 8.81 -12.57
N ASN A 270 -6.68 9.72 -13.40
CA ASN A 270 -6.96 9.71 -14.84
C ASN A 270 -6.41 8.45 -15.53
N GLU A 271 -5.27 7.93 -15.08
CA GLU A 271 -4.66 6.73 -15.66
C GLU A 271 -5.49 5.47 -15.35
N ILE A 272 -6.24 5.47 -14.25
CA ILE A 272 -7.09 4.33 -13.83
C ILE A 272 -8.58 4.51 -14.16
N THR A 273 -8.96 5.64 -14.77
CA THR A 273 -10.36 5.96 -15.13
C THR A 273 -10.57 6.27 -16.61
N GLN A 274 -9.50 6.34 -17.40
CA GLN A 274 -9.60 6.37 -18.85
C GLN A 274 -9.98 4.99 -19.42
#